data_AF-A0A7U9MWU7-F1
#
_entry.id   AF-A0A7U9MWU7-F1
#
_cell.length_a   1.000
_cell.length_b   1.000
_cell.length_c   1.000
_cell.angle_alpha   90.00
_cell.angle_beta   90.00
_cell.angle_gamma   90.00
#
_symmetry.space_group_name_H-M   'P 1'
#
loop_
_entity.id
_entity.type
_entity.pdbx_description
1 polymer ?
#
loop_
_entity_poly.entity_id
_entity_poly.type
_entity_poly.pdbx_seq_one_letter_code
_entity_poly.pdbx_strand_id
1 'polypeptide(L)'
;MPISISDYPVYLQDDYKLNREYLKSQGRQNEDQKVFHRDSLEISQLSKNREIVMDKIKHMVVQSAAALSDMRAGILKEIREEKGQYGYSDVVNACGLGYARMYSEIERRHENEQYYKADGTLLTKEEEIEWLDLQYDQEVVWQKSCARIAAQGQVFLGNIPEMPTKELEELEDSLYQAKDVYMKLYRESGQMGKPLFLQNYMFGNGQMYEVLNTLGNLQERV
;
A
#
# COMPACT_ATOMS: atom_id res chain seq x y z
N MET A 1 11.25 43.59 -15.33
CA MET A 1 10.43 44.67 -15.93
C MET A 1 9.06 44.08 -16.23
N PRO A 2 7.97 44.58 -15.62
CA PRO A 2 6.61 44.22 -16.00
C PRO A 2 6.14 45.08 -17.19
N ILE A 3 5.25 44.55 -18.04
CA ILE A 3 4.58 45.32 -19.10
C ILE A 3 3.09 45.34 -18.76
N SER A 4 2.54 46.55 -18.70
CA SER A 4 1.13 46.83 -18.34
C SER A 4 0.24 46.95 -19.57
N ILE A 5 -1.07 46.86 -19.36
CA ILE A 5 -2.12 46.97 -20.40
C ILE A 5 -2.54 48.45 -20.55
N SER A 6 -2.58 48.91 -21.80
CA SER A 6 -3.06 50.21 -22.32
C SER A 6 -3.19 50.06 -23.86
N ASP A 7 -4.14 50.60 -24.62
CA ASP A 7 -5.21 51.59 -24.36
C ASP A 7 -6.49 51.31 -25.20
N TYR A 8 -7.60 51.96 -24.80
CA TYR A 8 -8.90 52.13 -25.50
C TYR A 8 -8.79 53.17 -26.68
N PRO A 9 -9.86 53.73 -27.34
CA PRO A 9 -11.35 53.60 -27.24
C PRO A 9 -12.10 53.54 -28.62
N VAL A 10 -13.39 53.97 -28.64
CA VAL A 10 -14.23 54.43 -29.80
C VAL A 10 -15.02 53.31 -30.53
N TYR A 11 -16.36 53.31 -30.69
CA TYR A 11 -17.48 54.10 -30.09
C TYR A 11 -18.87 53.45 -30.37
N LEU A 12 -19.99 54.14 -30.05
CA LEU A 12 -21.36 53.88 -30.55
C LEU A 12 -21.83 55.05 -31.42
N GLN A 13 -22.63 54.80 -32.46
CA GLN A 13 -23.51 55.82 -33.06
C GLN A 13 -24.76 55.19 -33.70
N ASP A 14 -25.91 55.80 -33.44
CA ASP A 14 -27.23 55.43 -33.95
C ASP A 14 -27.40 55.67 -35.46
N ASP A 15 -28.29 54.89 -36.09
CA ASP A 15 -29.50 55.45 -36.74
C ASP A 15 -30.45 54.34 -37.25
N TYR A 16 -31.75 54.44 -36.90
CA TYR A 16 -32.92 54.37 -37.80
C TYR A 16 -34.23 54.23 -37.00
N LYS A 17 -35.25 54.99 -37.39
CA LYS A 17 -36.44 55.30 -36.57
C LYS A 17 -37.60 54.31 -36.72
N LEU A 18 -38.27 54.07 -35.58
CA LEU A 18 -39.71 53.89 -35.38
C LEU A 18 -40.57 53.21 -36.47
N ASN A 19 -41.31 52.18 -36.05
CA ASN A 19 -42.77 52.35 -36.08
C ASN A 19 -43.50 51.63 -34.93
N ARG A 20 -44.57 52.26 -34.45
CA ARG A 20 -45.34 51.86 -33.27
C ARG A 20 -46.74 51.44 -33.72
N GLU A 21 -46.96 50.14 -33.88
CA GLU A 21 -48.25 49.45 -33.67
C GLU A 21 -48.18 48.00 -34.18
N TYR A 22 -48.35 47.02 -33.28
CA TYR A 22 -49.54 46.16 -33.35
C TYR A 22 -49.80 45.49 -31.99
N LEU A 23 -51.06 45.12 -31.76
CA LEU A 23 -51.55 44.64 -30.47
C LEU A 23 -51.08 43.21 -30.14
N LYS A 24 -50.81 43.01 -28.84
CA LYS A 24 -51.17 41.83 -28.02
C LYS A 24 -51.32 40.48 -28.74
N SER A 25 -50.34 39.59 -28.53
CA SER A 25 -50.59 38.15 -28.39
C SER A 25 -50.18 37.68 -26.99
N GLN A 26 -51.13 37.73 -26.07
CA GLN A 26 -51.02 37.06 -24.78
C GLN A 26 -51.07 35.55 -25.02
N GLY A 27 -49.93 34.85 -24.97
CA GLY A 27 -49.91 33.42 -25.27
C GLY A 27 -48.57 32.74 -25.01
N ARG A 28 -48.51 31.97 -23.92
CA ARG A 28 -47.53 30.89 -23.65
C ARG A 28 -46.04 31.26 -23.67
N GLN A 29 -45.51 31.61 -22.49
CA GLN A 29 -44.20 31.09 -22.06
C GLN A 29 -44.38 30.48 -20.67
N ASN A 30 -44.62 29.17 -20.65
CA ASN A 30 -44.62 28.36 -19.42
C ASN A 30 -44.05 26.94 -19.71
N GLU A 31 -43.18 26.88 -20.73
CA GLU A 31 -42.49 25.67 -21.19
C GLU A 31 -40.96 25.80 -21.00
N ASP A 32 -40.39 27.00 -21.22
CA ASP A 32 -38.95 27.27 -21.03
C ASP A 32 -38.46 26.97 -19.60
N GLN A 33 -39.32 27.15 -18.59
CA GLN A 33 -38.97 26.87 -17.19
C GLN A 33 -38.90 25.36 -16.86
N LYS A 34 -39.41 24.47 -17.73
CA LYS A 34 -39.28 23.01 -17.56
C LYS A 34 -37.99 22.45 -18.15
N VAL A 35 -37.41 23.09 -19.15
CA VAL A 35 -36.19 22.60 -19.83
C VAL A 35 -34.99 22.68 -18.87
N PHE A 36 -34.74 23.85 -18.30
CA PHE A 36 -33.62 24.06 -17.37
C PHE A 36 -33.66 23.17 -16.11
N HIS A 37 -34.85 22.76 -15.65
CA HIS A 37 -34.98 21.89 -14.48
C HIS A 37 -34.50 20.46 -14.74
N ARG A 38 -34.67 19.94 -15.96
CA ARG A 38 -34.21 18.60 -16.33
C ARG A 38 -32.69 18.56 -16.43
N ASP A 39 -32.11 19.52 -17.15
CA ASP A 39 -30.67 19.64 -17.30
C ASP A 39 -29.99 19.84 -15.93
N SER A 40 -30.56 20.70 -15.07
CA SER A 40 -30.03 20.90 -13.71
C SER A 40 -30.07 19.62 -12.85
N LEU A 41 -31.12 18.80 -12.97
CA LEU A 41 -31.23 17.56 -12.23
C LEU A 41 -30.23 16.51 -12.76
N GLU A 42 -30.13 16.35 -14.08
CA GLU A 42 -29.19 15.42 -14.72
C GLU A 42 -27.73 15.83 -14.44
N ILE A 43 -27.39 17.13 -14.50
CA ILE A 43 -26.08 17.67 -14.08
C ILE A 43 -25.83 17.41 -12.58
N SER A 44 -26.83 17.57 -11.71
CA SER A 44 -26.67 17.29 -10.28
C SER A 44 -26.40 15.81 -9.99
N GLN A 45 -27.02 14.90 -10.75
CA GLN A 45 -26.81 13.47 -10.60
C GLN A 45 -25.44 13.06 -11.17
N LEU A 46 -25.03 13.63 -12.30
CA LEU A 46 -23.68 13.44 -12.84
C LEU A 46 -22.61 13.96 -11.87
N SER A 47 -22.85 15.09 -11.20
CA SER A 47 -21.94 15.62 -10.17
C SER A 47 -21.80 14.66 -8.99
N LYS A 48 -22.91 14.14 -8.45
CA LYS A 48 -22.90 13.13 -7.36
C LYS A 48 -22.22 11.83 -7.79
N ASN A 49 -22.50 11.35 -9.00
CA ASN A 49 -21.87 10.15 -9.54
C ASN A 49 -20.35 10.36 -9.69
N ARG A 50 -19.91 11.54 -10.14
CA ARG A 50 -18.49 11.90 -10.22
C ARG A 50 -17.83 11.94 -8.84
N GLU A 51 -18.51 12.51 -7.84
CA GLU A 51 -18.03 12.55 -6.45
C GLU A 51 -17.83 11.14 -5.90
N ILE A 52 -18.82 10.24 -6.06
CA ILE A 52 -18.74 8.83 -5.67
C ILE A 52 -17.59 8.10 -6.39
N VAL A 53 -17.38 8.35 -7.69
CA VAL A 53 -16.29 7.71 -8.44
C VAL A 53 -14.92 8.24 -8.00
N MET A 54 -14.79 9.55 -7.75
CA MET A 54 -13.55 10.14 -7.24
C MET A 54 -13.21 9.64 -5.83
N ASP A 55 -14.22 9.46 -4.97
CA ASP A 55 -14.05 8.87 -3.65
C ASP A 55 -13.57 7.41 -3.73
N LYS A 56 -14.23 6.59 -4.57
CA LYS A 56 -13.79 5.21 -4.83
C LYS A 56 -12.37 5.10 -5.36
N ILE A 57 -11.96 6.03 -6.22
CA ILE A 57 -10.58 6.09 -6.75
C ILE A 57 -9.60 6.51 -5.64
N LYS A 58 -9.96 7.48 -4.78
CA LYS A 58 -9.14 7.91 -3.63
C LYS A 58 -8.90 6.77 -2.65
N HIS A 59 -9.91 5.95 -2.39
CA HIS A 59 -9.86 4.83 -1.43
C HIS A 59 -9.68 3.47 -2.13
N MET A 60 -9.09 3.44 -3.32
CA MET A 60 -8.77 2.19 -4.02
C MET A 60 -7.47 1.59 -3.46
N VAL A 61 -7.49 0.33 -3.04
CA VAL A 61 -6.30 -0.42 -2.64
C VAL A 61 -5.85 -1.29 -3.82
N VAL A 62 -4.59 -1.13 -4.22
CA VAL A 62 -3.92 -2.02 -5.18
C VAL A 62 -2.92 -2.88 -4.41
N GLN A 63 -3.29 -4.14 -4.19
CA GLN A 63 -2.46 -5.13 -3.50
C GLN A 63 -1.23 -5.50 -4.35
N SER A 64 -0.06 -4.97 -3.97
CA SER A 64 1.21 -5.29 -4.63
C SER A 64 1.82 -6.56 -4.06
N ALA A 65 2.11 -7.54 -4.92
CA ALA A 65 2.79 -8.79 -4.54
C ALA A 65 4.22 -8.60 -4.01
N ALA A 66 4.77 -7.38 -4.08
CA ALA A 66 6.07 -7.05 -3.50
C ALA A 66 5.98 -6.42 -2.09
N ALA A 67 4.79 -5.98 -1.64
CA ALA A 67 4.66 -5.07 -0.50
C ALA A 67 5.26 -5.60 0.81
N LEU A 68 5.09 -6.89 1.12
CA LEU A 68 5.68 -7.52 2.30
C LEU A 68 7.21 -7.62 2.20
N SER A 69 7.71 -7.99 1.01
CA SER A 69 9.14 -8.04 0.70
C SER A 69 9.80 -6.65 0.76
N ASP A 70 9.10 -5.60 0.31
CA ASP A 70 9.52 -4.20 0.38
C ASP A 70 9.56 -3.71 1.84
N MET A 71 8.53 -4.03 2.64
CA MET A 71 8.49 -3.74 4.08
C MET A 71 9.66 -4.41 4.83
N ARG A 72 9.90 -5.71 4.58
CA ARG A 72 11.06 -6.46 5.12
C ARG A 72 12.38 -5.84 4.67
N ALA A 73 12.51 -5.45 3.39
CA ALA A 73 13.71 -4.81 2.87
C ALA A 73 13.99 -3.44 3.52
N GLY A 74 12.95 -2.64 3.79
CA GLY A 74 13.06 -1.41 4.58
C GLY A 74 13.61 -1.66 5.99
N ILE A 75 13.06 -2.63 6.71
CA ILE A 75 13.54 -3.03 8.05
C ILE A 75 15.00 -3.52 7.99
N LEU A 76 15.37 -4.35 7.01
CA LEU A 76 16.75 -4.83 6.85
C LEU A 76 17.73 -3.70 6.48
N LYS A 77 17.25 -2.64 5.81
CA LYS A 77 18.04 -1.43 5.55
C LYS A 77 18.29 -0.65 6.84
N GLU A 78 17.27 -0.43 7.68
CA GLU A 78 17.41 0.17 9.02
C GLU A 78 18.48 -0.59 9.84
N ILE A 79 18.38 -1.93 9.90
CA ILE A 79 19.33 -2.79 10.62
C ILE A 79 20.75 -2.66 10.05
N ARG A 80 20.92 -2.59 8.72
CA ARG A 80 22.23 -2.41 8.08
C ARG A 80 22.83 -1.04 8.38
N GLU A 81 22.01 0.01 8.45
CA GLU A 81 22.47 1.37 8.78
C GLU A 81 22.90 1.48 10.25
N GLU A 82 22.26 0.73 11.17
CA GLU A 82 22.63 0.68 12.59
C GLU A 82 23.82 -0.24 12.89
N LYS A 83 23.82 -1.47 12.36
CA LYS A 83 24.77 -2.54 12.70
C LYS A 83 25.89 -2.75 11.67
N GLY A 84 25.81 -2.10 10.51
CA GLY A 84 26.69 -2.30 9.35
C GLY A 84 26.39 -3.56 8.52
N GLN A 85 25.78 -4.58 9.11
CA GLN A 85 25.43 -5.86 8.49
C GLN A 85 24.19 -6.48 9.17
N TYR A 86 23.59 -7.48 8.53
CA TYR A 86 22.50 -8.28 9.11
C TYR A 86 22.73 -9.78 8.82
N GLY A 87 22.21 -10.65 9.68
CA GLY A 87 22.21 -12.10 9.51
C GLY A 87 20.80 -12.68 9.38
N TYR A 88 20.69 -14.01 9.32
CA TYR A 88 19.39 -14.69 9.19
C TYR A 88 18.45 -14.46 10.39
N SER A 89 18.98 -14.21 11.60
CA SER A 89 18.14 -13.82 12.75
C SER A 89 17.46 -12.47 12.53
N ASP A 90 18.19 -11.49 11.96
CA ASP A 90 17.61 -10.20 11.56
C ASP A 90 16.57 -10.37 10.45
N VAL A 91 16.80 -11.26 9.48
CA VAL A 91 15.83 -11.61 8.41
C VAL A 91 14.54 -12.17 9.00
N VAL A 92 14.63 -13.16 9.89
CA VAL A 92 13.45 -13.76 10.56
C VAL A 92 12.68 -12.71 11.35
N ASN A 93 13.38 -11.84 12.11
CA ASN A 93 12.75 -10.74 12.83
C ASN A 93 12.10 -9.71 11.89
N ALA A 94 12.75 -9.37 10.77
CA ALA A 94 12.24 -8.42 9.78
C ALA A 94 10.98 -8.94 9.08
N CYS A 95 10.87 -10.25 8.80
CA CYS A 95 9.66 -10.87 8.27
C CYS A 95 8.50 -10.75 9.27
N GLY A 96 8.69 -11.19 10.52
CA GLY A 96 7.65 -11.11 11.56
C GLY A 96 7.19 -9.68 11.87
N LEU A 97 8.14 -8.75 11.99
CA LEU A 97 7.85 -7.33 12.18
C LEU A 97 7.15 -6.71 10.96
N GLY A 98 7.56 -7.09 9.74
CA GLY A 98 6.96 -6.61 8.50
C GLY A 98 5.49 -6.97 8.39
N TYR A 99 5.15 -8.23 8.69
CA TYR A 99 3.75 -8.68 8.79
C TYR A 99 2.96 -7.85 9.81
N ALA A 100 3.49 -7.70 11.03
CA ALA A 100 2.79 -6.96 12.09
C ALA A 100 2.61 -5.45 11.77
N ARG A 101 3.58 -4.82 11.10
CA ARG A 101 3.46 -3.45 10.58
C ARG A 101 2.36 -3.35 9.53
N MET A 102 2.34 -4.23 8.53
CA MET A 102 1.29 -4.25 7.49
C MET A 102 -0.10 -4.54 8.08
N TYR A 103 -0.21 -5.48 9.01
CA TYR A 103 -1.46 -5.77 9.71
C TYR A 103 -1.98 -4.53 10.46
N SER A 104 -1.11 -3.82 11.18
CA SER A 104 -1.45 -2.57 11.86
C SER A 104 -1.86 -1.45 10.89
N GLU A 105 -1.30 -1.40 9.68
CA GLU A 105 -1.72 -0.45 8.64
C GLU A 105 -3.11 -0.79 8.08
N ILE A 106 -3.42 -2.07 7.91
CA ILE A 106 -4.74 -2.55 7.50
C ILE A 106 -5.79 -2.21 8.56
N GLU A 107 -5.56 -2.54 9.85
CA GLU A 107 -6.52 -2.23 10.91
C GLU A 107 -6.81 -0.72 11.00
N ARG A 108 -5.76 0.10 11.08
CA ARG A 108 -5.87 1.57 11.12
C ARG A 108 -6.61 2.14 9.90
N ARG A 109 -6.47 1.52 8.73
CA ARG A 109 -7.13 1.94 7.50
C ARG A 109 -8.64 1.70 7.57
N HIS A 110 -9.04 0.48 7.93
CA HIS A 110 -10.45 0.06 8.04
C HIS A 110 -11.18 0.63 9.27
N GLU A 111 -10.48 1.16 10.26
CA GLU A 111 -11.08 1.92 11.37
C GLU A 111 -11.63 3.29 10.95
N ASN A 112 -11.10 3.91 9.88
CA ASN A 112 -11.33 5.33 9.58
C ASN A 112 -12.18 5.61 8.33
N GLU A 113 -11.96 4.88 7.23
CA GLU A 113 -12.62 5.13 5.94
C GLU A 113 -13.00 3.79 5.27
N GLN A 114 -13.90 3.81 4.27
CA GLN A 114 -14.22 2.64 3.45
C GLN A 114 -13.25 2.53 2.28
N TYR A 115 -12.77 1.31 2.02
CA TYR A 115 -11.83 1.04 0.93
C TYR A 115 -12.42 0.10 -0.13
N TYR A 116 -11.89 0.21 -1.34
CA TYR A 116 -12.40 -0.47 -2.53
C TYR A 116 -11.31 -1.25 -3.26
N LYS A 117 -11.71 -2.36 -3.88
CA LYS A 117 -10.86 -3.13 -4.79
C LYS A 117 -10.74 -2.43 -6.15
N ALA A 118 -9.83 -2.90 -6.98
CA ALA A 118 -9.63 -2.39 -8.35
C ALA A 118 -10.88 -2.51 -9.25
N ASP A 119 -11.81 -3.43 -8.95
CA ASP A 119 -13.11 -3.58 -9.64
C ASP A 119 -14.21 -2.64 -9.11
N GLY A 120 -13.91 -1.85 -8.07
CA GLY A 120 -14.84 -0.92 -7.43
C GLY A 120 -15.82 -1.56 -6.43
N THR A 121 -15.68 -2.85 -6.12
CA THR A 121 -16.36 -3.50 -4.99
C THR A 121 -15.74 -3.06 -3.66
N LEU A 122 -16.49 -3.20 -2.56
CA LEU A 122 -15.94 -2.96 -1.22
C LEU A 122 -14.85 -4.00 -0.91
N LEU A 123 -13.75 -3.54 -0.35
CA LEU A 123 -12.70 -4.37 0.21
C LEU A 123 -12.93 -4.49 1.72
N THR A 124 -13.06 -5.69 2.26
CA THR A 124 -13.19 -5.87 3.71
C THR A 124 -11.81 -5.96 4.37
N LYS A 125 -11.78 -5.73 5.69
CA LYS A 125 -10.56 -5.90 6.50
C LYS A 125 -10.09 -7.36 6.44
N GLU A 126 -11.04 -8.30 6.49
CA GLU A 126 -10.80 -9.74 6.46
C GLU A 126 -10.16 -10.17 5.13
N GLU A 127 -10.62 -9.66 4.00
CA GLU A 127 -10.04 -9.94 2.67
C GLU A 127 -8.60 -9.38 2.53
N GLU A 128 -8.29 -8.24 3.14
CA GLU A 128 -6.90 -7.74 3.20
C GLU A 128 -6.01 -8.58 4.11
N ILE A 129 -6.55 -9.11 5.22
CA ILE A 129 -5.81 -10.00 6.13
C ILE A 129 -5.55 -11.35 5.47
N GLU A 130 -6.55 -11.95 4.80
CA GLU A 130 -6.38 -13.19 4.03
C GLU A 130 -5.32 -13.04 2.93
N TRP A 131 -5.31 -11.89 2.25
CA TRP A 131 -4.26 -11.58 1.28
C TRP A 131 -2.88 -11.45 1.95
N LEU A 132 -2.78 -10.76 3.10
CA LEU A 132 -1.52 -10.60 3.82
C LEU A 132 -0.97 -11.94 4.35
N ASP A 133 -1.83 -12.83 4.85
CA ASP A 133 -1.46 -14.19 5.23
C ASP A 133 -0.93 -14.99 4.02
N LEU A 134 -1.61 -14.93 2.87
CA LEU A 134 -1.12 -15.57 1.63
C LEU A 134 0.22 -14.99 1.16
N GLN A 135 0.44 -13.68 1.31
CA GLN A 135 1.75 -13.07 1.04
C GLN A 135 2.82 -13.54 2.02
N TYR A 136 2.47 -13.77 3.29
CA TYR A 136 3.40 -14.30 4.28
C TYR A 136 3.83 -15.73 3.96
N ASP A 137 2.91 -16.60 3.58
CA ASP A 137 3.25 -17.98 3.20
C ASP A 137 4.18 -18.00 1.96
N GLN A 138 3.93 -17.11 0.98
CA GLN A 138 4.82 -16.93 -0.17
C GLN A 138 6.22 -16.41 0.23
N GLU A 139 6.28 -15.47 1.18
CA GLU A 139 7.51 -14.92 1.76
C GLU A 139 8.33 -16.00 2.50
N VAL A 140 7.67 -16.87 3.27
CA VAL A 140 8.31 -18.00 3.96
C VAL A 140 8.93 -18.98 2.96
N VAL A 141 8.18 -19.37 1.93
CA VAL A 141 8.66 -20.24 0.84
C VAL A 141 9.84 -19.58 0.10
N TRP A 142 9.77 -18.28 -0.16
CA TRP A 142 10.84 -17.52 -0.78
C TRP A 142 12.12 -17.54 0.07
N GLN A 143 12.03 -17.20 1.37
CA GLN A 143 13.18 -17.20 2.28
C GLN A 143 13.83 -18.58 2.43
N LYS A 144 13.04 -19.64 2.58
CA LYS A 144 13.54 -21.03 2.59
C LYS A 144 14.24 -21.39 1.28
N SER A 145 13.71 -20.94 0.14
CA SER A 145 14.33 -21.17 -1.17
C SER A 145 15.67 -20.41 -1.32
N CYS A 146 15.75 -19.16 -0.86
CA CYS A 146 17.00 -18.39 -0.84
C CYS A 146 18.09 -19.09 -0.02
N ALA A 147 17.76 -19.52 1.20
CA ALA A 147 18.68 -20.26 2.07
C ALA A 147 19.13 -21.60 1.44
N ARG A 148 18.20 -22.33 0.80
CA ARG A 148 18.49 -23.58 0.08
C ARG A 148 19.43 -23.37 -1.11
N ILE A 149 19.24 -22.31 -1.90
CA ILE A 149 20.12 -22.00 -3.04
C ILE A 149 21.52 -21.61 -2.55
N ALA A 150 21.61 -20.82 -1.47
CA ALA A 150 22.89 -20.50 -0.83
C ALA A 150 23.61 -21.78 -0.34
N ALA A 151 22.90 -22.69 0.34
CA ALA A 151 23.43 -23.99 0.74
C ALA A 151 23.96 -24.82 -0.44
N GLN A 152 23.17 -24.94 -1.52
CA GLN A 152 23.58 -25.68 -2.73
C GLN A 152 24.87 -25.11 -3.34
N GLY A 153 25.02 -23.78 -3.34
CA GLY A 153 26.26 -23.11 -3.74
C GLY A 153 27.46 -23.52 -2.86
N GLN A 154 27.32 -23.51 -1.54
CA GLN A 154 28.39 -23.89 -0.62
C GLN A 154 28.76 -25.38 -0.69
N VAL A 155 27.77 -26.28 -0.90
CA VAL A 155 28.03 -27.71 -1.15
C VAL A 155 28.83 -27.89 -2.44
N PHE A 156 28.42 -27.22 -3.53
CA PHE A 156 29.10 -27.32 -4.82
C PHE A 156 30.56 -26.80 -4.77
N LEU A 157 30.82 -25.77 -3.96
CA LEU A 157 32.15 -25.23 -3.71
C LEU A 157 33.00 -26.10 -2.74
N GLY A 158 32.40 -27.10 -2.09
CA GLY A 158 33.08 -27.94 -1.10
C GLY A 158 33.31 -27.27 0.27
N ASN A 159 32.67 -26.13 0.54
CA ASN A 159 32.79 -25.41 1.82
C ASN A 159 31.99 -26.08 2.94
N ILE A 160 30.91 -26.80 2.60
CA ILE A 160 30.13 -27.64 3.52
C ILE A 160 29.94 -29.04 2.92
N PRO A 161 29.88 -30.11 3.74
CA PRO A 161 29.88 -31.49 3.24
C PRO A 161 28.54 -31.93 2.63
N GLU A 162 27.42 -31.41 3.13
CA GLU A 162 26.07 -31.79 2.69
C GLU A 162 25.06 -30.65 2.89
N MET A 163 23.83 -30.87 2.42
CA MET A 163 22.74 -29.90 2.55
C MET A 163 22.23 -29.84 4.00
N PRO A 164 22.20 -28.65 4.65
CA PRO A 164 21.75 -28.46 6.03
C PRO A 164 20.22 -28.50 6.10
N THR A 165 19.65 -29.69 5.90
CA THR A 165 18.22 -29.88 5.68
C THR A 165 17.41 -29.56 6.94
N LYS A 166 17.94 -29.92 8.11
CA LYS A 166 17.35 -29.65 9.42
C LYS A 166 17.29 -28.15 9.72
N GLU A 167 18.36 -27.42 9.41
CA GLU A 167 18.44 -25.98 9.61
C GLU A 167 17.52 -25.22 8.63
N LEU A 168 17.28 -25.76 7.44
CA LEU A 168 16.29 -25.23 6.48
C LEU A 168 14.83 -25.52 6.88
N GLU A 169 14.59 -26.56 7.68
CA GLU A 169 13.29 -26.83 8.31
C GLU A 169 13.08 -25.94 9.54
N GLU A 170 14.07 -25.85 10.44
CA GLU A 170 14.03 -24.95 11.59
C GLU A 170 13.87 -23.47 11.18
N LEU A 171 14.35 -23.06 10.00
CA LEU A 171 14.16 -21.71 9.46
C LEU A 171 12.68 -21.40 9.15
N GLU A 172 11.95 -22.37 8.59
CA GLU A 172 10.52 -22.24 8.27
C GLU A 172 9.71 -22.10 9.56
N ASP A 173 9.95 -22.98 10.53
CA ASP A 173 9.34 -22.91 11.85
C ASP A 173 9.65 -21.57 12.54
N SER A 174 10.89 -21.08 12.43
CA SER A 174 11.32 -19.81 13.02
C SER A 174 10.62 -18.60 12.40
N LEU A 175 10.32 -18.63 11.10
CA LEU A 175 9.57 -17.58 10.43
C LEU A 175 8.11 -17.53 10.92
N TYR A 176 7.43 -18.67 11.02
CA TYR A 176 6.07 -18.71 11.58
C TYR A 176 6.04 -18.28 13.06
N GLN A 177 6.99 -18.74 13.88
CA GLN A 177 7.14 -18.28 15.26
C GLN A 177 7.36 -16.76 15.35
N ALA A 178 8.12 -16.18 14.42
CA ALA A 178 8.31 -14.74 14.36
C ALA A 178 7.02 -13.99 14.02
N LYS A 179 6.19 -14.48 13.08
CA LYS A 179 4.86 -13.91 12.80
C LYS A 179 4.02 -13.86 14.08
N ASP A 180 3.91 -14.99 14.77
CA ASP A 180 3.05 -15.12 15.96
C ASP A 180 3.52 -14.24 17.12
N VAL A 181 4.84 -14.17 17.37
CA VAL A 181 5.40 -13.34 18.45
C VAL A 181 5.27 -11.84 18.16
N TYR A 182 5.55 -11.38 16.94
CA TYR A 182 5.34 -9.97 16.59
C TYR A 182 3.85 -9.60 16.54
N MET A 183 2.96 -10.52 16.17
CA MET A 183 1.51 -10.32 16.25
C MET A 183 0.97 -10.29 17.67
N LYS A 184 1.54 -11.11 18.57
CA LYS A 184 1.26 -11.02 20.01
C LYS A 184 1.71 -9.66 20.57
N LEU A 185 2.95 -9.24 20.25
CA LEU A 185 3.48 -7.94 20.62
C LEU A 185 2.58 -6.80 20.14
N TYR A 186 2.08 -6.86 18.89
CA TYR A 186 1.13 -5.89 18.35
C TYR A 186 -0.16 -5.79 19.19
N ARG A 187 -0.78 -6.92 19.51
CA ARG A 187 -2.01 -6.97 20.33
C ARG A 187 -1.79 -6.41 21.74
N GLU A 188 -0.60 -6.64 22.31
CA GLU A 188 -0.20 -6.10 23.62
C GLU A 188 0.15 -4.60 23.54
N SER A 189 0.78 -4.13 22.46
CA SER A 189 1.18 -2.73 22.26
C SER A 189 0.04 -1.82 21.82
N GLY A 190 -0.97 -2.37 21.14
CA GLY A 190 -2.17 -1.65 20.70
C GLY A 190 -2.96 -1.02 21.84
N GLN A 191 -2.92 -1.63 23.03
CA GLN A 191 -3.49 -1.06 24.27
C GLN A 191 -2.79 0.24 24.74
N MET A 192 -1.62 0.56 24.17
CA MET A 192 -0.79 1.71 24.55
C MET A 192 -0.48 2.68 23.39
N GLY A 193 -0.99 2.42 22.17
CA GLY A 193 -0.73 3.27 20.99
C GLY A 193 0.76 3.41 20.63
N LYS A 194 1.59 2.42 20.98
CA LYS A 194 3.05 2.46 20.78
C LYS A 194 3.44 1.93 19.40
N PRO A 195 4.44 2.53 18.71
CA PRO A 195 4.94 1.99 17.44
C PRO A 195 5.55 0.59 17.59
N LEU A 196 5.48 -0.20 16.53
CA LEU A 196 6.12 -1.52 16.45
C LEU A 196 7.60 -1.40 16.10
N PHE A 197 8.45 -1.71 17.09
CA PHE A 197 9.91 -1.70 16.98
C PHE A 197 10.48 -3.13 16.96
N LEU A 198 11.59 -3.29 16.25
CA LEU A 198 12.38 -4.52 16.20
C LEU A 198 12.84 -4.93 17.61
N GLN A 199 12.61 -6.19 18.00
CA GLN A 199 12.96 -6.71 19.32
C GLN A 199 14.19 -7.63 19.33
N ASN A 200 14.73 -7.98 18.15
CA ASN A 200 15.90 -8.88 18.01
C ASN A 200 15.73 -10.22 18.75
N TYR A 201 14.54 -10.83 18.65
CA TYR A 201 14.25 -12.12 19.27
C TYR A 201 15.04 -13.25 18.61
N MET A 202 15.46 -14.25 19.39
CA MET A 202 16.05 -15.48 18.86
C MET A 202 14.97 -16.56 18.71
N PHE A 203 14.67 -16.92 17.47
CA PHE A 203 13.71 -17.98 17.12
C PHE A 203 14.47 -19.24 16.67
N GLY A 204 14.05 -20.43 17.09
CA GLY A 204 14.80 -21.65 16.79
C GLY A 204 16.20 -21.71 17.44
N ASN A 205 17.10 -22.51 16.86
CA ASN A 205 18.41 -22.83 17.43
C ASN A 205 19.51 -21.82 17.03
N GLY A 206 20.43 -21.50 17.93
CA GLY A 206 21.63 -20.72 17.61
C GLY A 206 22.50 -21.38 16.52
N GLN A 207 22.63 -22.71 16.56
CA GLN A 207 23.38 -23.48 15.56
C GLN A 207 22.79 -23.34 14.14
N MET A 208 21.46 -23.26 14.02
CA MET A 208 20.81 -22.99 12.73
C MET A 208 21.29 -21.66 12.15
N TYR A 209 21.28 -20.59 12.95
CA TYR A 209 21.75 -19.29 12.49
C TYR A 209 23.25 -19.26 12.20
N GLU A 210 24.08 -19.98 12.97
CA GLU A 210 25.50 -20.13 12.65
C GLU A 210 25.67 -20.74 11.25
N VAL A 211 25.03 -21.88 10.98
CA VAL A 211 25.05 -22.53 9.66
C VAL A 211 24.53 -21.58 8.58
N LEU A 212 23.31 -21.05 8.70
CA LEU A 212 22.69 -20.19 7.70
C LEU A 212 23.52 -18.92 7.41
N ASN A 213 24.10 -18.29 8.43
CA ASN A 213 24.97 -17.12 8.26
C ASN A 213 26.27 -17.48 7.52
N THR A 214 26.82 -18.69 7.66
CA THR A 214 27.97 -19.13 6.85
C THR A 214 27.61 -19.39 5.39
N LEU A 215 26.33 -19.68 5.08
CA LEU A 215 25.88 -19.83 3.69
C LEU A 215 25.83 -18.50 2.94
N GLY A 216 25.46 -17.43 3.64
CA GLY A 216 25.14 -16.15 3.05
C GLY A 216 26.35 -15.25 2.82
N ASN A 217 26.58 -14.86 1.57
CA ASN A 217 27.30 -13.63 1.23
C ASN A 217 26.46 -12.36 1.58
N LEU A 218 25.82 -12.32 2.76
CA LEU A 218 25.03 -11.16 3.21
C LEU A 218 25.94 -9.95 3.55
N GLN A 219 27.21 -10.22 3.80
CA GLN A 219 28.32 -9.31 3.53
C GLN A 219 28.59 -9.26 2.02
N GLU A 220 27.87 -8.40 1.30
CA GLU A 220 28.38 -7.91 0.02
C GLU A 220 29.71 -7.18 0.29
N ARG A 221 30.77 -7.59 -0.42
CA ARG A 221 32.03 -6.85 -0.43
C ARG A 221 31.81 -5.55 -1.21
N VAL A 222 32.01 -4.42 -0.52
CA VAL A 222 32.25 -3.10 -1.13
C VAL A 222 33.62 -3.12 -1.81
#